data_AF-A0A392Q6I9-F1
#
_entry.id   AF-A0A392Q6I9-F1
#
_cell.length_a   1.000
_cell.length_b   1.000
_cell.length_c   1.000
_cell.angle_alpha   90.00
_cell.angle_beta   90.00
_cell.angle_gamma   90.00
#
_symmetry.space_group_name_H-M   'P 1'
#
loop_
_entity.id
_entity.type
_entity.pdbx_description
1 polymer ?
#
loop_
_entity_poly.entity_id
_entity_poly.type
_entity_poly.pdbx_seq_one_letter_code
_entity_poly.pdbx_strand_id
1 'polypeptide(L)'
;MVLDPKPLSEPPPSLPSTNSEHIYGVSDEDDLYTLLKSLQRKHEFIDIQVEYVKDEHKNLKRENLRAQEEVNRIKSVPLIIGQFLEMVDENNGIVGSTSGSNYYVPILSTINRELLKPSASVALHRHSNALVDVLPPEADSSISLLSQSEKPDVTYS
;
A
#
# COMPACT_ATOMS: atom_id res chain seq x y z
N MET A 1 -12.03 13.05 21.16
CA MET A 1 -12.89 11.93 20.75
C MET A 1 -11.97 10.84 20.24
N VAL A 2 -11.58 9.94 21.14
CA VAL A 2 -10.75 8.78 20.80
C VAL A 2 -11.71 7.81 20.12
N LEU A 3 -11.53 7.59 18.82
CA LEU A 3 -12.26 6.58 18.08
C LEU A 3 -11.69 5.23 18.48
N ASP A 4 -12.49 4.46 19.23
CA ASP A 4 -12.15 3.07 19.55
C ASP A 4 -11.92 2.28 18.24
N PRO A 5 -10.89 1.43 18.18
CA PRO A 5 -10.68 0.57 17.03
C PRO A 5 -11.89 -0.36 16.89
N LYS A 6 -12.51 -0.33 15.71
CA LYS A 6 -13.62 -1.21 15.32
C LYS A 6 -13.27 -2.65 15.72
N PRO A 7 -14.17 -3.39 16.43
CA PRO A 7 -13.89 -4.77 16.78
C PRO A 7 -13.62 -5.57 15.50
N LEU A 8 -12.54 -6.37 15.51
CA LEU A 8 -12.29 -7.32 14.42
C LEU A 8 -13.57 -8.14 14.22
N SER A 9 -14.12 -8.11 13.01
CA SER A 9 -15.18 -9.02 12.61
C SER A 9 -14.69 -10.43 12.87
N GLU A 10 -15.38 -11.15 13.75
CA GLU A 10 -15.07 -12.56 14.03
C GLU A 10 -15.01 -13.30 12.70
N PRO A 11 -13.94 -14.08 12.43
CA PRO A 11 -13.87 -14.86 11.22
C PRO A 11 -15.10 -15.80 11.19
N PRO A 12 -15.70 -16.02 10.01
CA PRO A 12 -16.81 -16.95 9.88
C PRO A 12 -16.43 -18.32 10.45
N PRO A 13 -17.42 -19.10 10.94
CA PRO A 13 -17.20 -20.40 11.57
C PRO A 13 -16.23 -21.23 10.72
N SER A 14 -15.13 -21.65 11.36
CA SER A 14 -14.04 -22.38 10.74
C SER A 14 -14.54 -23.61 9.99
N LEU A 15 -13.87 -23.90 8.87
CA LEU A 15 -14.08 -25.10 8.05
C LEU A 15 -14.24 -26.34 8.94
N PRO A 16 -15.23 -27.21 8.72
CA PRO A 16 -15.07 -28.60 9.10
C PRO A 16 -13.87 -29.12 8.29
N SER A 17 -12.81 -29.50 8.98
CA SER A 17 -11.58 -30.08 8.45
C SER A 17 -11.91 -31.00 7.29
N THR A 18 -11.43 -30.70 6.08
CA THR A 18 -11.58 -31.60 4.94
C THR A 18 -10.69 -32.81 5.18
N ASN A 19 -11.19 -33.80 5.91
CA ASN A 19 -10.70 -35.17 5.77
C ASN A 19 -11.06 -35.62 4.37
N SER A 20 -10.07 -35.55 3.49
CA SER A 20 -10.00 -36.35 2.27
C SER A 20 -9.84 -37.82 2.67
N GLU A 21 -10.91 -38.44 3.15
CA GLU A 21 -10.92 -39.87 3.47
C GLU A 21 -12.02 -40.55 2.68
N HIS A 22 -11.57 -41.31 1.67
CA HIS A 22 -12.19 -42.50 1.08
C HIS A 22 -13.61 -42.40 0.49
N ILE A 23 -13.68 -42.08 -0.81
CA ILE A 23 -14.83 -42.42 -1.66
C ILE A 23 -14.46 -43.67 -2.48
N TYR A 24 -14.47 -44.85 -1.86
CA TYR A 24 -14.51 -46.13 -2.59
C TYR A 24 -15.31 -47.16 -1.80
N GLY A 25 -16.56 -47.37 -2.24
CA GLY A 25 -17.36 -48.55 -1.93
C GLY A 25 -18.46 -48.34 -0.88
N VAL A 26 -19.64 -47.88 -1.30
CA VAL A 26 -20.88 -48.07 -0.53
C VAL A 26 -22.02 -48.34 -1.52
N SER A 27 -22.65 -49.52 -1.41
CA SER A 27 -23.76 -50.01 -2.24
C SER A 27 -25.11 -49.97 -1.50
N ASP A 28 -25.28 -49.00 -0.59
CA ASP A 28 -26.52 -48.82 0.18
C ASP A 28 -27.20 -47.50 -0.23
N GLU A 29 -28.41 -47.58 -0.81
CA GLU A 29 -29.14 -46.42 -1.34
C GLU A 29 -29.45 -45.36 -0.26
N ASP A 30 -29.59 -45.79 1.00
CA ASP A 30 -29.87 -44.91 2.15
C ASP A 30 -28.67 -44.02 2.54
N ASP A 31 -27.44 -44.52 2.36
CA ASP A 31 -26.21 -43.76 2.60
C ASP A 31 -25.96 -42.74 1.48
N LEU A 32 -26.32 -43.08 0.25
CA LEU A 32 -26.18 -42.20 -0.91
C LEU A 32 -27.12 -40.98 -0.79
N TYR A 33 -28.36 -41.19 -0.32
CA TYR A 33 -29.30 -40.09 -0.08
C TYR A 33 -28.84 -39.15 1.05
N THR A 34 -28.30 -39.71 2.13
CA THR A 34 -27.74 -38.94 3.25
C THR A 34 -26.52 -38.12 2.81
N LEU A 35 -25.65 -38.70 1.99
CA LEU A 35 -24.51 -38.01 1.39
C LEU A 35 -24.95 -36.88 0.47
N LEU A 36 -25.93 -37.12 -0.42
CA LEU A 36 -26.50 -36.08 -1.28
C LEU A 36 -27.04 -34.91 -0.46
N LYS A 37 -27.80 -35.20 0.61
CA LYS A 37 -28.36 -34.14 1.45
C LYS A 37 -27.30 -33.35 2.21
N SER A 38 -26.24 -34.01 2.68
CA SER A 38 -25.11 -33.32 3.35
C SER A 38 -24.31 -32.45 2.37
N LEU A 39 -24.06 -32.94 1.15
CA LEU A 39 -23.42 -32.15 0.09
C LEU A 39 -24.29 -30.95 -0.33
N GLN A 40 -25.61 -31.12 -0.41
CA GLN A 40 -26.52 -30.02 -0.73
C GLN A 40 -26.48 -28.92 0.34
N ARG A 41 -26.50 -29.28 1.63
CA ARG A 41 -26.33 -28.30 2.73
C ARG A 41 -24.97 -27.62 2.69
N LYS A 42 -23.91 -28.38 2.37
CA LYS A 42 -22.55 -27.82 2.24
C LYS A 42 -22.47 -26.84 1.07
N HIS A 43 -23.12 -27.13 -0.05
CA HIS A 43 -23.20 -26.23 -1.19
C HIS A 43 -23.91 -24.92 -0.80
N GLU A 44 -25.09 -25.02 -0.19
CA GLU A 44 -25.84 -23.85 0.29
C GLU A 44 -25.03 -23.01 1.29
N PHE A 45 -24.30 -23.65 2.21
CA PHE A 45 -23.42 -22.95 3.13
C PHE A 45 -22.29 -22.20 2.41
N ILE A 46 -21.66 -22.83 1.41
CA ILE A 46 -20.60 -22.19 0.61
C ILE A 46 -21.16 -21.00 -0.17
N ASP A 47 -22.36 -21.12 -0.74
CA ASP A 47 -23.00 -20.02 -1.48
C ASP A 47 -23.18 -18.78 -0.61
N ILE A 48 -23.65 -18.97 0.63
CA ILE A 48 -23.78 -17.88 1.62
C ILE A 48 -22.42 -17.28 1.97
N GLN A 49 -21.38 -18.10 2.17
CA GLN A 49 -20.02 -17.61 2.45
C GLN A 49 -19.44 -16.81 1.29
N VAL A 50 -19.70 -17.23 0.04
CA VAL A 50 -19.28 -16.50 -1.15
C VAL A 50 -19.95 -15.13 -1.22
N GLU A 51 -21.25 -15.05 -0.92
CA GLU A 51 -21.97 -13.77 -0.85
C GLU A 51 -21.37 -12.86 0.24
N TYR A 52 -21.16 -13.40 1.45
CA TYR A 52 -20.54 -12.65 2.55
C TYR A 52 -19.16 -12.10 2.20
N VAL A 53 -18.28 -12.94 1.64
CA VAL A 53 -16.92 -12.51 1.25
C VAL A 53 -16.97 -11.45 0.13
N LYS A 54 -17.92 -11.55 -0.80
CA LYS A 54 -18.10 -10.53 -1.85
C LYS A 54 -18.52 -9.17 -1.26
N ASP A 55 -19.44 -9.18 -0.30
CA ASP A 55 -19.90 -7.97 0.37
C ASP A 55 -18.80 -7.35 1.24
N GLU A 56 -18.06 -8.15 2.00
CA GLU A 56 -16.91 -7.69 2.78
C GLU A 56 -15.80 -7.14 1.87
N HIS A 57 -15.49 -7.80 0.76
CA HIS A 57 -14.54 -7.29 -0.22
C HIS A 57 -14.96 -5.92 -0.76
N LYS A 58 -16.24 -5.74 -1.08
CA LYS A 58 -16.78 -4.46 -1.54
C LYS A 58 -16.72 -3.39 -0.45
N ASN A 59 -16.97 -3.76 0.81
CA ASN A 59 -16.88 -2.86 1.94
C ASN A 59 -15.43 -2.39 2.17
N LEU A 60 -14.47 -3.32 2.22
CA LEU A 60 -13.04 -3.03 2.35
C LEU A 60 -12.52 -2.17 1.20
N LYS A 61 -12.96 -2.44 -0.03
CA LYS A 61 -12.59 -1.62 -1.19
C LYS A 61 -13.07 -0.17 -1.06
N ARG A 62 -14.28 0.04 -0.52
CA ARG A 62 -14.83 1.38 -0.26
C ARG A 62 -14.04 2.09 0.85
N GLU A 63 -13.69 1.37 1.91
CA GLU A 63 -12.89 1.91 3.01
C GLU A 63 -11.47 2.28 2.56
N ASN A 64 -10.84 1.43 1.75
CA ASN A 64 -9.54 1.70 1.15
C ASN A 64 -9.57 2.96 0.28
N LEU A 65 -10.60 3.11 -0.58
CA LEU A 65 -10.76 4.30 -1.42
C LEU A 65 -10.91 5.57 -0.56
N ARG A 66 -11.69 5.51 0.53
CA ARG A 66 -11.83 6.63 1.47
C ARG A 66 -10.51 6.96 2.17
N ALA A 67 -9.73 5.96 2.58
CA ALA A 67 -8.42 6.16 3.18
C ALA A 67 -7.44 6.79 2.17
N GLN A 68 -7.48 6.35 0.92
CA GLN A 68 -6.64 6.90 -0.15
C GLN A 68 -6.98 8.37 -0.46
N GLU A 69 -8.25 8.74 -0.44
CA GLU A 69 -8.68 10.14 -0.57
C GLU A 69 -8.11 11.02 0.55
N GLU A 70 -8.07 10.51 1.79
CA GLU A 70 -7.49 11.25 2.91
C GLU A 70 -5.98 11.42 2.77
N VAL A 71 -5.27 10.39 2.29
CA VAL A 71 -3.85 10.51 1.95
C VAL A 71 -3.61 11.56 0.87
N ASN A 72 -4.43 11.56 -0.18
CA ASN A 72 -4.32 12.55 -1.25
C ASN A 72 -4.59 13.98 -0.74
N ARG A 73 -5.46 14.15 0.25
CA ARG A 73 -5.68 15.44 0.91
C ARG A 73 -4.37 15.95 1.53
N ILE A 74 -3.63 15.10 2.24
CA ILE A 74 -2.34 15.45 2.87
C ILE A 74 -1.30 15.86 1.81
N LYS A 75 -1.29 15.20 0.65
CA LYS A 75 -0.39 15.54 -0.47
C LYS A 75 -0.63 16.93 -1.08
N SER A 76 -1.84 17.47 -0.95
CA SER A 76 -2.23 18.74 -1.58
C SER A 76 -1.98 20.00 -0.74
N VAL A 77 -1.72 19.84 0.56
CA VAL A 77 -1.41 20.94 1.50
C VAL A 77 -0.03 21.50 1.15
N PRO A 78 0.28 22.80 1.36
CA PRO A 78 1.59 23.38 1.02
C PRO A 78 2.77 22.51 1.49
N LEU A 79 3.56 22.10 0.50
CA LEU A 79 4.75 21.26 0.65
C LEU A 79 6.01 22.13 0.69
N ILE A 80 7.00 21.67 1.43
CA ILE A 80 8.36 22.21 1.47
C ILE A 80 9.26 21.19 0.78
N ILE A 81 10.20 21.66 -0.05
CA ILE A 81 11.19 20.80 -0.69
C ILE A 81 12.32 20.51 0.30
N GLY A 82 12.76 19.26 0.34
CA GLY A 82 13.92 18.81 1.11
C GLY A 82 14.73 17.78 0.35
N GLN A 83 15.86 17.38 0.92
CA GLN A 83 16.71 16.31 0.42
C GLN A 83 16.64 15.11 1.35
N PHE A 84 16.51 13.92 0.78
CA PHE A 84 16.60 12.69 1.54
C PHE A 84 18.06 12.36 1.82
N LEU A 85 18.42 12.03 3.07
CA LEU A 85 19.79 11.69 3.44
C LEU A 85 19.93 10.17 3.54
N GLU A 86 19.29 9.58 4.54
CA GLU A 86 19.46 8.16 4.89
C GLU A 86 18.18 7.57 5.51
N MET A 87 17.95 6.28 5.25
CA MET A 87 16.90 5.49 5.91
C MET A 87 17.46 4.94 7.23
N VAL A 88 16.79 5.22 8.35
CA VAL A 88 17.18 4.64 9.66
C VAL A 88 16.45 3.33 9.88
N ASP A 89 15.13 3.35 9.71
CA ASP A 89 14.26 2.20 9.93
C ASP A 89 13.39 1.91 8.69
N GLU A 90 12.48 0.95 8.79
CA GLU A 90 11.51 0.65 7.72
C GLU A 90 10.62 1.86 7.39
N ASN A 91 10.17 2.56 8.45
CA ASN A 91 9.18 3.64 8.39
C ASN A 91 9.76 5.02 8.70
N ASN A 92 11.05 5.12 9.02
CA ASN A 92 11.67 6.36 9.47
C ASN A 92 12.95 6.66 8.71
N GLY A 93 13.17 7.94 8.40
CA GLY A 93 14.36 8.40 7.70
C GLY A 93 14.79 9.79 8.14
N ILE A 94 16.00 10.16 7.74
CA ILE A 94 16.58 11.47 7.95
C ILE A 94 16.39 12.30 6.68
N VAL A 95 15.84 13.49 6.83
CA VAL A 95 15.65 14.46 5.75
C VAL A 95 16.34 15.77 6.09
N GLY A 96 17.01 16.35 5.11
CA GLY A 96 17.54 17.71 5.16
C GLY A 96 16.49 18.67 4.62
N SER A 97 16.01 19.59 5.44
CA SER A 97 15.16 20.67 4.95
C SER A 97 16.00 21.67 4.17
N THR A 98 15.39 22.36 3.19
CA THR A 98 16.02 23.51 2.51
C THR A 98 16.42 24.62 3.50
N SER A 99 15.89 24.60 4.73
CA SER A 99 16.33 25.47 5.83
C SER A 99 17.70 25.13 6.44
N GLY A 100 18.36 24.07 5.99
CA GLY A 100 19.69 23.65 6.46
C GLY A 100 19.69 22.83 7.76
N SER A 101 18.52 22.55 8.33
CA SER A 101 18.33 21.66 9.48
C SER A 101 17.96 20.24 9.04
N ASN A 102 18.46 19.25 9.79
CA ASN A 102 18.15 17.84 9.58
C ASN A 102 17.04 17.41 10.55
N TYR A 103 16.07 16.66 10.04
CA TYR A 103 14.95 16.15 10.82
C TYR A 103 14.89 14.62 10.76
N TYR A 104 14.56 13.99 11.89
CA TYR A 104 14.15 12.60 11.96
C TYR A 104 12.64 12.52 11.78
N VAL A 105 12.19 11.83 10.73
CA VAL A 105 10.84 11.98 10.21
C VAL A 105 10.23 10.63 9.83
N PRO A 106 8.92 10.42 10.09
CA PRO A 106 8.19 9.28 9.56
C PRO A 106 7.92 9.40 8.06
N ILE A 107 8.06 8.28 7.35
CA ILE A 107 7.84 8.17 5.92
C ILE A 107 6.44 7.65 5.66
N LEU A 108 5.74 8.27 4.71
CA LEU A 108 4.43 7.82 4.30
C LEU A 108 4.52 6.43 3.62
N SER A 109 3.68 5.49 4.07
CA SER A 109 3.69 4.10 3.59
C SER A 109 3.34 3.91 2.12
N THR A 110 2.74 4.92 1.48
CA THR A 110 2.38 4.87 0.04
C THR A 110 3.57 5.08 -0.89
N ILE A 111 4.74 5.43 -0.36
CA ILE A 111 5.93 5.75 -1.14
C ILE A 111 6.76 4.48 -1.39
N ASN A 112 7.28 4.36 -2.61
CA ASN A 112 8.19 3.28 -2.98
C ASN A 112 9.59 3.53 -2.41
N ARG A 113 10.04 2.65 -1.52
CA ARG A 113 11.33 2.74 -0.83
C ARG A 113 12.53 2.66 -1.78
N GLU A 114 12.35 2.05 -2.95
CA GLU A 114 13.41 1.91 -3.96
C GLU A 114 13.80 3.24 -4.62
N LEU A 115 12.86 4.18 -4.68
CA LEU A 115 13.07 5.53 -5.22
C LEU A 115 13.80 6.45 -4.22
N LEU A 116 13.81 6.08 -2.94
CA LEU A 116 14.53 6.81 -1.90
C LEU A 116 16.03 6.50 -1.99
N LYS A 117 16.71 7.24 -2.86
CA LYS A 117 18.17 7.29 -2.91
C LYS A 117 18.70 8.44 -2.06
N PRO A 118 19.89 8.31 -1.46
CA PRO A 118 20.57 9.45 -0.85
C PRO A 118 20.63 10.61 -1.83
N SER A 119 20.36 11.82 -1.34
CA SER A 119 20.27 13.06 -2.11
C SER A 119 19.10 13.15 -3.10
N ALA A 120 18.12 12.25 -3.03
CA ALA A 120 16.87 12.42 -3.78
C ALA A 120 16.10 13.66 -3.28
N SER A 121 15.46 14.37 -4.22
CA SER A 121 14.55 15.46 -3.88
C SER A 121 13.25 14.88 -3.33
N VAL A 122 12.83 15.35 -2.16
CA VAL A 122 11.62 14.86 -1.47
C VAL A 122 10.73 16.03 -1.08
N ALA A 123 9.43 15.77 -1.09
CA ALA A 123 8.41 16.67 -0.59
C ALA A 123 8.15 16.39 0.90
N LEU A 124 8.34 17.43 1.70
CA LEU A 124 8.07 17.45 3.12
C LEU A 124 6.79 18.25 3.40
N HIS A 125 6.03 17.84 4.41
CA HIS A 125 4.88 18.63 4.85
C HIS A 125 5.32 19.84 5.71
N ARG A 126 4.74 21.03 5.49
CA ARG A 126 5.18 22.30 6.12
C ARG A 126 5.28 22.32 7.65
N HIS A 127 4.38 21.64 8.36
CA HIS A 127 4.29 21.73 9.82
C HIS A 127 4.88 20.54 10.55
N SER A 128 4.78 19.34 9.97
CA SER A 128 5.22 18.09 10.59
C SER A 128 6.55 17.60 10.03
N ASN A 129 7.03 18.20 8.95
CA ASN A 129 8.20 17.77 8.17
C ASN A 129 8.12 16.32 7.67
N ALA A 130 6.95 15.67 7.75
CA ALA A 130 6.67 14.31 7.26
C ALA A 130 7.07 14.14 5.79
N LEU A 131 7.67 13.00 5.43
CA LEU A 131 8.02 12.71 4.04
C LEU A 131 6.75 12.22 3.30
N VAL A 132 6.31 13.00 2.31
CA VAL A 132 5.01 12.84 1.63
C VAL A 132 5.14 12.25 0.23
N ASP A 133 6.12 12.72 -0.53
CA ASP A 133 6.38 12.22 -1.89
C ASP A 133 7.85 12.39 -2.30
N VAL A 134 8.27 11.67 -3.32
CA VAL A 134 9.58 11.84 -3.96
C VAL A 134 9.39 12.67 -5.22
N LEU A 135 10.12 13.77 -5.33
CA LEU A 135 10.09 14.60 -6.52
C LEU A 135 11.07 14.01 -7.54
N PRO A 136 10.82 14.17 -8.85
CA PRO A 136 11.83 13.91 -9.86
C PRO A 136 13.12 14.63 -9.48
N PRO A 137 14.30 14.03 -9.72
CA PRO A 137 15.56 14.68 -9.38
C PRO A 137 15.56 16.07 -10.01
N GLU A 138 15.64 17.09 -9.16
CA GLU A 138 15.74 18.47 -9.62
C GLU A 138 17.06 18.58 -10.39
N ALA A 139 16.98 18.43 -11.71
CA ALA A 139 17.94 19.05 -12.60
C ALA A 139 17.67 20.55 -12.43
N ASP A 140 18.55 21.23 -11.70
CA ASP A 140 18.50 22.67 -11.55
C ASP A 140 18.24 23.30 -12.93
N SER A 141 17.14 24.03 -13.06
CA SER A 141 16.79 24.72 -14.31
C SER A 141 17.84 25.75 -14.75
N SER A 142 18.80 26.08 -13.87
CA SER A 142 19.98 26.87 -14.22
C SER A 142 21.01 26.11 -15.07
N ILE A 143 21.00 24.77 -15.03
CA ILE A 143 21.91 23.90 -15.78
C ILE A 143 21.15 23.24 -16.92
N SER A 144 20.96 23.99 -18.01
CA SER A 144 20.57 23.40 -19.28
C SER A 144 21.74 22.55 -19.77
N LEU A 145 21.56 21.22 -19.87
CA LEU A 145 22.51 20.36 -20.53
C LEU A 145 22.73 20.89 -21.95
N LEU A 146 23.92 21.42 -22.22
CA LEU A 146 24.33 21.88 -23.53
C LEU A 146 24.11 20.73 -24.52
N SER A 147 23.22 20.94 -25.47
CA SER A 147 22.97 20.00 -26.55
C SER A 147 24.23 19.89 -27.41
N GLN A 148 24.40 18.79 -28.16
CA GLN A 148 25.49 18.63 -29.14
C GLN A 148 25.58 19.81 -30.15
N SER A 149 24.51 20.59 -30.29
CA SER A 149 24.45 21.82 -31.10
C SER A 149 25.23 23.00 -30.52
N GLU A 150 25.54 23.01 -29.23
CA GLU A 150 26.18 24.13 -28.51
C GLU A 150 27.65 23.82 -28.17
N LYS A 151 28.29 23.01 -29.01
CA LYS A 151 29.73 22.72 -28.90
C LYS A 151 30.52 24.02 -29.21
N PRO A 152 31.43 24.46 -28.33
CA PRO A 152 32.28 25.61 -28.61
C PRO A 152 33.28 25.29 -29.72
N ASP A 153 33.46 26.24 -30.64
CA ASP A 153 34.36 26.13 -31.80
C ASP A 153 35.82 26.51 -31.48
N VAL A 154 36.17 26.61 -30.20
CA VAL A 154 37.48 27.09 -29.76
C VAL A 154 38.48 25.93 -29.72
N THR A 155 39.56 26.05 -30.49
CA THR A 155 40.67 25.09 -30.51
C THR A 155 41.77 25.52 -29.55
N TYR A 156 42.31 24.59 -28.76
CA TYR A 156 43.49 24.83 -27.92
C TYR A 156 44.75 24.86 -28.80
N SER A 157 45.11 26.03 -29.32
CA SER A 157 46.39 26.28 -30.00
C SER A 157 47.35 27.02 -29.10
#